data_AF-A0A1T5LDC1-F1
#
_entry.id   AF-A0A1T5LDC1-F1
#
_cell.length_a   1.000
_cell.length_b   1.000
_cell.length_c   1.000
_cell.angle_alpha   90.00
_cell.angle_beta   90.00
_cell.angle_gamma   90.00
#
_symmetry.space_group_name_H-M   'P 1'
#
loop_
_entity.id
_entity.type
_entity.pdbx_description
1 polymer ?
#
loop_
_entity_poly.entity_id
_entity_poly.type
_entity_poly.pdbx_seq_one_letter_code
_entity_poly.pdbx_strand_id
1 'polypeptide(L)'
;MKRWYGKLLGFIAGWLLMRHPLGGLLGAIIGHAFDEDWFKLSRENPYRIFNLTSEASDAEVDQAYRRLISQYHPDKMAGAAPELVRQAERKAGEINAAYDRIKTLRKR
;
A
#
# COMPACT_ATOMS: atom_id res chain seq x y z
N MET A 1 -10.51 1.26 -7.76
CA MET A 1 -10.53 1.19 -9.23
C MET A 1 -9.27 0.47 -9.69
N LYS A 2 -9.39 -0.68 -10.38
CA LYS A 2 -8.22 -1.47 -10.82
C LYS A 2 -7.41 -0.64 -11.82
N ARG A 3 -6.17 -0.30 -11.47
CA ARG A 3 -5.24 0.44 -12.34
C ARG A 3 -4.77 -0.54 -13.42
N TRP A 4 -5.35 -0.46 -14.62
CA TRP A 4 -4.95 -1.24 -15.79
C TRP A 4 -4.16 -0.40 -16.81
N TYR A 5 -3.96 0.89 -16.48
CA TYR A 5 -3.37 1.87 -17.36
C TYR A 5 -1.86 1.65 -17.54
N GLY A 6 -1.14 1.16 -16.54
CA GLY A 6 0.28 0.85 -16.64
C GLY A 6 0.58 -0.22 -17.68
N LYS A 7 -0.19 -1.33 -17.71
CA LYS A 7 -0.02 -2.40 -18.72
C LYS A 7 -0.23 -1.90 -20.14
N LEU A 8 -1.28 -1.09 -20.35
CA LEU A 8 -1.64 -0.57 -21.67
C LEU A 8 -0.63 0.48 -22.15
N LEU A 9 -0.26 1.43 -21.28
CA LEU A 9 0.74 2.46 -21.59
C LEU A 9 2.12 1.82 -21.80
N GLY A 10 2.48 0.84 -20.98
CA GLY A 10 3.71 0.08 -21.12
C GLY A 10 3.77 -0.68 -22.45
N PHE A 11 2.69 -1.35 -22.84
CA PHE A 11 2.62 -2.05 -24.13
C PHE A 11 2.81 -1.09 -25.31
N ILE A 12 2.08 0.03 -25.32
CA ILE A 12 2.15 1.01 -26.40
C ILE A 12 3.55 1.65 -26.47
N ALA A 13 4.10 2.06 -25.33
CA ALA A 13 5.44 2.65 -25.27
C ALA A 13 6.52 1.65 -25.71
N GLY A 14 6.47 0.41 -25.22
CA GLY A 14 7.41 -0.64 -25.58
C GLY A 14 7.34 -1.03 -27.06
N TRP A 15 6.13 -1.07 -27.63
CA TRP A 15 5.92 -1.30 -29.06
C TRP A 15 6.50 -0.16 -29.91
N LEU A 16 6.22 1.09 -29.55
CA LEU A 16 6.66 2.25 -30.32
C LEU A 16 8.18 2.44 -30.27
N LEU A 17 8.80 2.19 -29.12
CA LEU A 17 10.24 2.38 -28.91
C LEU A 17 11.08 1.32 -29.63
N MET A 18 10.67 0.05 -29.56
CA MET A 18 11.39 -1.04 -30.24
C MET A 18 10.86 -1.34 -31.65
N ARG A 19 9.73 -0.72 -32.05
CA ARG A 19 9.01 -0.96 -33.32
C ARG A 19 8.76 -2.46 -33.58
N HIS A 20 8.61 -3.24 -32.51
CA HIS A 20 8.55 -4.69 -32.55
C HIS A 20 7.56 -5.23 -31.50
N PRO A 21 6.79 -6.31 -31.81
CA PRO A 21 5.81 -6.89 -30.88
C PRO A 21 6.40 -7.36 -29.54
N LEU A 22 7.64 -7.85 -29.54
CA LEU A 22 8.34 -8.22 -28.31
C LEU A 22 8.57 -7.01 -27.38
N GLY A 23 8.78 -5.82 -27.93
CA GLY A 23 8.90 -4.60 -27.15
C GLY A 23 7.60 -4.25 -26.44
N GLY A 24 6.45 -4.47 -27.10
CA GLY A 24 5.14 -4.33 -26.48
C GLY A 24 4.93 -5.30 -25.32
N LEU A 25 5.35 -6.57 -25.45
CA LEU A 25 5.25 -7.55 -24.36
C LEU A 25 6.13 -7.19 -23.16
N LEU A 26 7.39 -6.80 -23.39
CA LEU A 26 8.28 -6.32 -22.33
C LEU A 26 7.72 -5.07 -21.66
N GLY A 27 7.21 -4.13 -22.45
CA GLY A 27 6.55 -2.92 -21.96
C GLY A 27 5.31 -3.23 -21.12
N ALA A 28 4.49 -4.20 -21.53
CA ALA A 28 3.31 -4.63 -20.77
C ALA A 28 3.69 -5.26 -19.42
N ILE A 29 4.77 -6.07 -19.37
CA ILE A 29 5.29 -6.67 -18.14
C ILE A 29 5.81 -5.58 -17.18
N ILE A 30 6.57 -4.61 -17.70
CA ILE A 30 7.07 -3.47 -16.91
C ILE A 30 5.90 -2.60 -16.43
N GLY A 31 4.93 -2.34 -17.30
CA GLY A 31 3.70 -1.61 -16.99
C GLY A 31 2.86 -2.31 -15.92
N HIS A 32 2.84 -3.64 -15.93
CA HIS A 32 2.22 -4.46 -14.88
C HIS A 32 2.89 -4.27 -13.53
N ALA A 33 4.23 -4.29 -13.49
CA ALA A 33 4.99 -4.06 -12.26
C ALA A 33 4.78 -2.64 -11.69
N PHE A 34 4.52 -1.66 -12.57
CA PHE A 34 4.20 -0.29 -12.18
C PHE A 34 2.75 -0.14 -11.66
N ASP A 35 1.79 -0.86 -12.26
CA ASP A 35 0.41 -0.95 -11.76
C ASP A 35 0.32 -1.70 -10.42
N GLU A 36 1.21 -2.66 -10.18
CA GLU A 36 1.29 -3.47 -8.95
C GLU A 36 2.18 -2.87 -7.86
N ASP A 37 2.62 -1.61 -8.01
CA ASP A 37 3.37 -0.89 -6.97
C ASP A 37 4.67 -1.64 -6.53
N TRP A 38 5.32 -2.41 -7.40
CA TRP A 38 6.56 -3.17 -7.08
C TRP A 38 7.68 -2.27 -6.51
N PHE A 39 7.66 -0.97 -6.83
CA PHE A 39 8.62 0.03 -6.37
C PHE A 39 8.22 0.76 -5.07
N LYS A 40 7.05 0.49 -4.48
CA LYS A 40 6.70 1.02 -3.14
C LYS A 40 7.43 0.34 -1.98
N LEU A 41 8.36 -0.57 -2.27
CA LEU A 41 9.15 -1.27 -1.27
C LEU A 41 10.12 -0.36 -0.47
N SER A 42 10.37 0.89 -0.87
CA SER A 42 11.54 1.63 -0.36
C SER A 42 11.32 3.02 0.24
N ARG A 43 10.10 3.54 0.46
CA ARG A 43 9.96 4.92 1.00
C ARG A 43 9.28 5.09 2.35
N GLU A 44 8.55 4.11 2.84
CA GLU A 44 7.86 4.25 4.13
C GLU A 44 8.22 3.07 5.02
N ASN A 45 9.04 3.34 6.04
CA ASN A 45 9.28 2.42 7.13
C ASN A 45 7.93 2.19 7.84
N PRO A 46 7.32 0.99 7.76
CA PRO A 46 5.97 0.76 8.27
C PRO A 46 5.89 0.84 9.80
N TYR A 47 7.02 0.73 10.50
CA TYR A 47 7.08 0.88 11.96
C TYR A 47 6.81 2.32 12.42
N ARG A 48 7.02 3.31 11.54
CA ARG A 48 6.80 4.72 11.87
C ARG A 48 5.35 5.06 12.20
N ILE A 49 4.37 4.39 11.59
CA ILE A 49 2.96 4.66 11.90
C ILE A 49 2.61 4.29 13.35
N PHE A 50 3.32 3.29 13.88
CA PHE A 50 3.19 2.82 15.26
C PHE A 50 4.15 3.55 16.21
N ASN A 51 4.97 4.47 15.68
CA ASN A 51 6.08 5.10 16.38
C ASN A 51 7.05 4.07 16.99
N LEU A 52 7.27 2.98 16.25
CA LEU A 52 8.17 1.89 16.59
C LEU A 52 9.38 1.90 15.65
N THR A 53 10.39 1.12 16.04
CA THR A 53 11.55 0.83 15.19
C THR A 53 11.47 -0.58 14.62
N SER A 54 12.36 -0.94 13.70
CA SER A 54 12.42 -2.28 13.09
C SER A 54 12.68 -3.39 14.11
N GLU A 55 13.27 -3.04 15.24
CA GLU A 55 13.68 -3.93 16.33
C GLU A 55 12.53 -4.27 17.28
N ALA A 56 11.37 -3.59 17.17
CA ALA A 56 10.22 -3.86 18.02
C ALA A 56 9.78 -5.33 17.93
N SER A 57 9.36 -5.92 19.03
CA SER A 57 8.83 -7.30 19.05
C SER A 57 7.49 -7.43 18.32
N ASP A 58 7.08 -8.66 18.01
CA ASP A 58 5.73 -8.95 17.48
C ASP A 58 4.64 -8.49 18.45
N ALA A 59 4.86 -8.67 19.75
CA ALA A 59 3.90 -8.26 20.78
C ALA A 59 3.70 -6.73 20.82
N GLU A 60 4.78 -5.95 20.69
CA GLU A 60 4.71 -4.49 20.66
C GLU A 60 3.97 -3.98 19.42
N VAL A 61 4.22 -4.61 18.25
CA VAL A 61 3.52 -4.27 17.01
C VAL A 61 2.02 -4.58 17.14
N ASP A 62 1.66 -5.76 17.65
CA ASP A 62 0.26 -6.15 17.84
C ASP A 62 -0.46 -5.25 18.85
N GLN A 63 0.22 -4.86 19.93
CA GLN A 63 -0.32 -3.95 20.92
C GLN A 63 -0.56 -2.55 20.34
N ALA A 64 0.42 -2.00 19.61
CA ALA A 64 0.31 -0.70 18.96
C ALA A 64 -0.81 -0.69 17.90
N TYR A 65 -0.93 -1.76 17.12
CA TYR A 65 -2.01 -1.96 16.16
C TYR A 65 -3.39 -1.89 16.81
N ARG A 66 -3.63 -2.71 17.85
CA ARG A 66 -4.91 -2.72 18.59
C ARG A 66 -5.23 -1.34 19.18
N ARG A 67 -4.22 -0.66 19.72
CA ARG A 67 -4.37 0.69 20.29
C ARG A 67 -4.77 1.72 19.24
N LEU A 68 -4.15 1.72 18.06
CA LEU A 68 -4.46 2.69 17.01
C LEU A 68 -5.81 2.41 16.35
N ILE A 69 -6.14 1.15 16.05
CA ILE A 69 -7.46 0.79 15.51
C ILE A 69 -8.58 1.15 16.48
N SER A 70 -8.39 0.94 17.79
CA SER A 70 -9.38 1.38 18.78
C SER A 70 -9.59 2.91 18.78
N GLN A 71 -8.58 3.71 18.43
CA GLN A 71 -8.71 5.17 18.35
C GLN A 71 -9.39 5.64 17.06
N TYR A 72 -9.09 5.00 15.93
CA TYR A 72 -9.55 5.43 14.60
C TYR A 72 -10.67 4.55 14.02
N HIS A 73 -11.29 3.68 14.81
CA HIS A 73 -12.35 2.81 14.31
C HIS A 73 -13.54 3.65 13.79
N PRO A 74 -13.98 3.44 12.53
CA PRO A 74 -15.05 4.25 11.93
C PRO A 74 -16.37 4.14 12.72
N ASP A 75 -16.68 2.98 13.33
CA ASP A 75 -17.87 2.81 14.16
C ASP A 75 -17.92 3.74 15.37
N LYS A 76 -16.77 4.16 15.92
CA LYS A 76 -16.74 5.13 17.02
C LYS A 76 -17.05 6.55 16.56
N MET A 77 -17.04 6.78 15.25
CA MET A 77 -17.39 8.03 14.60
C MET A 77 -18.80 7.98 13.98
N ALA A 78 -19.61 6.96 14.32
CA ALA A 78 -21.00 6.88 13.89
C ALA A 78 -21.79 8.09 14.45
N GLY A 79 -22.20 8.99 13.56
CA GLY A 79 -22.87 10.25 13.91
C GLY A 79 -21.96 11.48 13.94
N ALA A 80 -20.65 11.32 13.71
CA ALA A 80 -19.73 12.44 13.50
C ALA A 80 -19.93 13.08 12.11
N ALA A 81 -19.37 14.28 11.92
CA ALA A 81 -19.38 14.94 10.63
C ALA A 81 -18.78 14.03 9.53
N PRO A 82 -19.33 14.03 8.29
CA PRO A 82 -18.87 13.13 7.22
C PRO A 82 -17.36 13.20 6.92
N GLU A 83 -16.72 14.35 7.15
CA GLU A 83 -15.28 14.51 6.97
C GLU A 83 -14.47 13.76 8.04
N LEU A 84 -14.95 13.72 9.28
CA LEU A 84 -14.28 13.00 10.37
C LEU A 84 -14.35 11.49 10.15
N VAL A 85 -15.48 10.98 9.66
CA VAL A 85 -15.62 9.57 9.27
C VAL A 85 -14.61 9.23 8.17
N ARG A 86 -14.53 10.05 7.12
CA ARG A 86 -13.53 9.85 6.04
C ARG A 86 -12.08 9.91 6.55
N GLN A 87 -11.78 10.79 7.50
CA GLN A 87 -10.44 10.85 8.10
C GLN A 87 -10.11 9.60 8.92
N ALA A 88 -11.07 9.11 9.71
CA ALA A 88 -10.94 7.89 10.47
C ALA A 88 -10.74 6.67 9.56
N GLU A 89 -11.53 6.55 8.48
CA GLU A 89 -11.38 5.51 7.46
C GLU A 89 -9.99 5.53 6.80
N ARG A 90 -9.52 6.73 6.40
CA ARG A 90 -8.18 6.88 5.83
C ARG A 90 -7.10 6.42 6.81
N LYS A 91 -7.18 6.86 8.07
CA LYS A 91 -6.21 6.48 9.11
C LYS A 91 -6.24 5.00 9.43
N ALA A 92 -7.42 4.40 9.56
CA ALA A 92 -7.59 2.96 9.76
C ALA A 92 -6.99 2.16 8.59
N GLY A 93 -7.18 2.62 7.35
CA GLY A 93 -6.57 2.03 6.16
C GLY A 93 -5.04 2.08 6.18
N GLU A 94 -4.45 3.23 6.55
CA GLU A 94 -3.00 3.38 6.71
C GLU A 94 -2.44 2.41 7.77
N ILE A 95 -3.13 2.27 8.91
CA ILE A 95 -2.74 1.39 10.02
C ILE A 95 -2.75 -0.09 9.57
N ASN A 96 -3.82 -0.53 8.89
CA ASN A 96 -3.93 -1.89 8.37
C ASN A 96 -2.82 -2.20 7.36
N ALA A 97 -2.60 -1.30 6.40
CA ALA A 97 -1.57 -1.48 5.37
C ALA A 97 -0.16 -1.61 5.97
N ALA A 98 0.17 -0.80 6.98
CA ALA A 98 1.45 -0.88 7.67
C ALA A 98 1.60 -2.18 8.47
N TYR A 99 0.55 -2.62 9.16
CA TYR A 99 0.57 -3.89 9.90
C TYR A 99 0.78 -5.08 8.96
N ASP A 100 0.02 -5.17 7.86
CA ASP A 100 0.17 -6.21 6.85
C ASP A 100 1.58 -6.22 6.24
N ARG A 101 2.15 -5.03 6.04
CA ARG A 101 3.51 -4.88 5.54
C ARG A 101 4.56 -5.44 6.51
N ILE A 102 4.44 -5.12 7.81
CA ILE A 102 5.32 -5.66 8.86
C ILE A 102 5.20 -7.19 8.91
N LYS A 103 3.98 -7.73 8.91
CA LYS A 103 3.76 -9.19 8.92
C LYS A 103 4.35 -9.87 7.68
N THR A 104 4.25 -9.24 6.51
CA THR A 104 4.86 -9.75 5.27
C THR A 104 6.39 -9.74 5.34
N LEU A 105 7.00 -8.68 5.89
CA LEU A 105 8.45 -8.56 6.05
C LEU A 105 9.00 -9.61 7.03
N ARG A 106 8.26 -9.94 8.09
CA ARG A 106 8.65 -10.93 9.12
C ARG A 106 8.39 -12.39 8.73
N LYS A 107 7.54 -12.64 7.73
CA LYS A 107 7.27 -13.99 7.21
C LYS A 107 8.31 -14.47 6.18
N ARG A 108 9.17 -13.58 5.69
CA ARG A 108 10.31 -13.91 4.83
C ARG A 108 11.54 -14.19 5.68
#